data_AF-A0A2W0BW33-F1
#
_entry.id   AF-A0A2W0BW33-F1
#
_cell.length_a   1.000
_cell.length_b   1.000
_cell.length_c   1.000
_cell.angle_alpha   90.00
_cell.angle_beta   90.00
_cell.angle_gamma   90.00
#
_symmetry.space_group_name_H-M   'P 1'
#
loop_
_entity.id
_entity.type
_entity.pdbx_description
1 polymer ?
#
loop_
_entity_poly.entity_id
_entity_poly.type
_entity_poly.pdbx_seq_one_letter_code
_entity_poly.pdbx_strand_id
1 'polypeptide(L)'
;MKRASILLLFAAIAVFASLPLQGQTVTRCYAHLPQYIEDQFEVNYSNGCSGHDEPELDPVSSAPGSARDLTWTVVLPMNGTSLVSDVGPTFWFGGTVNDPKSVFGQAFLELQFYPDSLVAKCFSDGAFAVNYAPNTYTACSPVWKIVPTGKAGIFNETAAFNAMLEDSANPGNPLVMHAGDAVTIHFFVTPAADGFHITVTDLNTARKGTIILNSPSEGGPLMPSFDSQQLGNALSWGGVSDTPNSFVWEIGHASVFTTGGQFCVPGQTICDSYDASPWAGFSPIQIKAVTFGDGSAPKSWAVVSNQGGKAEVAKSCSAYGGPFCIYPWYSLGVSGLHYGVDYADTRKDFGQADQFQQTRQCGGPFGSDSTYCATTILH
;
A
#
# COMPACT_ATOMS: atom_id res chain seq x y z
N MET A 1 24.16 -67.29 -21.30
CA MET A 1 24.42 -66.77 -19.94
C MET A 1 23.82 -65.37 -19.85
N LYS A 2 22.76 -65.24 -19.06
CA LYS A 2 22.08 -63.97 -18.75
C LYS A 2 22.88 -63.22 -17.69
N ARG A 3 23.13 -61.91 -17.88
CA ARG A 3 23.26 -60.96 -16.77
C ARG A 3 22.59 -59.66 -17.16
N ALA A 4 21.44 -59.41 -16.54
CA ALA A 4 20.72 -58.16 -16.56
C ALA A 4 21.50 -57.11 -15.77
N SER A 5 21.63 -55.90 -16.31
CA SER A 5 22.10 -54.74 -15.56
C SER A 5 20.88 -54.04 -14.98
N ILE A 6 20.83 -53.97 -13.65
CA ILE A 6 19.78 -53.33 -12.87
C ILE A 6 20.05 -51.82 -12.87
N LEU A 7 19.05 -51.09 -13.33
CA LEU A 7 18.92 -49.64 -13.27
C LEU A 7 18.71 -49.23 -11.80
N LEU A 8 19.59 -48.40 -11.23
CA LEU A 8 19.34 -47.74 -9.94
C LEU A 8 18.90 -46.30 -10.22
N LEU A 9 17.58 -46.09 -10.19
CA LEU A 9 16.97 -44.76 -10.10
C LEU A 9 17.10 -44.28 -8.66
N PHE A 10 17.93 -43.26 -8.40
CA PHE A 10 17.84 -42.49 -7.16
C PHE A 10 16.67 -41.53 -7.28
N ALA A 11 15.53 -41.89 -6.68
CA ALA A 11 14.45 -40.95 -6.42
C ALA A 11 14.90 -40.03 -5.29
N ALA A 12 15.24 -38.78 -5.61
CA ALA A 12 15.38 -37.73 -4.63
C ALA A 12 13.98 -37.39 -4.11
N ILE A 13 13.62 -37.95 -2.95
CA ILE A 13 12.44 -37.53 -2.20
C ILE A 13 12.84 -36.21 -1.54
N ALA A 14 12.45 -35.09 -2.16
CA ALA A 14 12.42 -33.80 -1.48
C ALA A 14 11.38 -33.91 -0.36
N VAL A 15 11.85 -34.09 0.87
CA VAL A 15 11.01 -33.92 2.06
C VAL A 15 10.78 -32.43 2.20
N PHE A 16 9.69 -31.93 1.59
CA PHE A 16 9.10 -30.67 2.01
C PHE A 16 8.63 -30.87 3.44
N ALA A 17 9.42 -30.42 4.40
CA ALA A 17 8.92 -30.20 5.75
C ALA A 17 7.88 -29.08 5.65
N SER A 18 6.62 -29.46 5.43
CA SER A 18 5.50 -28.57 5.71
C SER A 18 5.50 -28.34 7.22
N LEU A 19 6.16 -27.27 7.65
CA LEU A 19 5.94 -26.76 9.00
C LEU A 19 4.44 -26.53 9.12
N PRO A 20 3.79 -27.04 10.18
CA PRO A 20 2.41 -26.68 10.43
C PRO A 20 2.40 -25.20 10.81
N LEU A 21 2.07 -24.31 9.86
CA LEU A 21 1.70 -22.93 10.15
C LEU A 21 0.38 -22.96 10.92
N GLN A 22 0.46 -23.26 12.22
CA GLN A 22 -0.63 -22.99 13.17
C GLN A 22 -0.96 -21.51 13.09
N GLY A 23 -2.26 -21.19 13.00
CA GLY A 23 -2.79 -19.84 12.79
C GLY A 23 -2.14 -18.80 13.69
N GLN A 24 -1.14 -18.12 13.14
CA GLN A 24 -0.53 -16.97 13.79
C GLN A 24 -1.51 -15.82 13.65
N THR A 25 -2.11 -15.39 14.76
CA THR A 25 -2.81 -14.12 14.83
C THR A 25 -1.79 -13.02 15.11
N VAL A 26 -1.64 -12.07 14.19
CA VAL A 26 -0.74 -10.92 14.35
C VAL A 26 -1.57 -9.69 14.66
N THR A 27 -1.16 -8.88 15.65
CA THR A 27 -1.79 -7.58 15.96
C THR A 27 -0.78 -6.45 15.85
N ARG A 28 -1.01 -5.53 14.91
CA ARG A 28 -0.12 -4.41 14.56
C ARG A 28 -0.92 -3.23 14.02
N CYS A 29 -0.23 -2.12 13.84
CA CYS A 29 -0.73 -0.91 13.22
C CYS A 29 0.38 -0.36 12.31
N TYR A 30 0.04 -0.15 11.04
CA TYR A 30 0.92 0.42 10.03
C TYR A 30 0.36 1.78 9.68
N ALA A 31 0.96 2.80 10.29
CA ALA A 31 0.49 4.17 10.18
C ALA A 31 1.21 4.88 9.03
N HIS A 32 0.65 5.96 8.51
CA HIS A 32 1.26 6.72 7.42
C HIS A 32 2.64 7.26 7.85
N LEU A 33 3.52 7.58 6.90
CA LEU A 33 4.76 8.30 7.22
C LEU A 33 4.56 9.82 7.05
N PRO A 34 4.24 10.56 8.12
CA PRO A 34 4.17 12.01 8.07
C PRO A 34 5.55 12.61 7.77
N GLN A 35 5.54 13.86 7.32
CA GLN A 35 6.76 14.64 7.28
C GLN A 35 7.38 14.74 8.69
N TYR A 36 8.72 14.71 8.77
CA TYR A 36 9.46 15.04 9.99
C TYR A 36 10.29 16.31 9.77
N ILE A 37 10.08 17.29 10.64
CA ILE A 37 10.86 18.54 10.71
C ILE A 37 11.20 18.80 12.17
N GLU A 38 12.47 18.65 12.50
CA GLU A 38 13.00 18.92 13.85
C GLU A 38 12.55 20.30 14.35
N ASP A 39 12.08 20.34 15.60
CA ASP A 39 11.56 21.51 16.31
C ASP A 39 10.31 22.19 15.71
N GLN A 40 9.72 21.66 14.63
CA GLN A 40 8.55 22.26 13.96
C GLN A 40 7.38 21.30 13.79
N PHE A 41 7.67 20.08 13.37
CA PHE A 41 6.67 19.08 13.04
C PHE A 41 7.25 17.69 13.29
N GLU A 42 7.18 17.28 14.56
CA GLU A 42 7.66 16.00 15.05
C GLU A 42 6.47 15.14 15.45
N VAL A 43 6.22 14.09 14.67
CA VAL A 43 5.07 13.20 14.87
C VAL A 43 5.53 11.94 15.59
N ASN A 44 4.82 11.60 16.67
CA ASN A 44 4.94 10.30 17.32
C ASN A 44 3.79 9.40 16.88
N TYR A 45 4.08 8.11 16.73
CA TYR A 45 3.05 7.11 16.49
C TYR A 45 2.35 6.72 17.79
N SER A 46 1.08 6.32 17.65
CA SER A 46 0.37 5.61 18.71
C SER A 46 1.11 4.33 19.11
N ASN A 47 0.97 3.92 20.36
CA ASN A 47 1.72 2.76 20.87
C ASN A 47 1.41 1.49 20.06
N GLY A 48 2.44 0.83 19.53
CA GLY A 48 2.31 -0.36 18.70
C GLY A 48 2.12 -0.07 17.20
N CYS A 49 2.02 1.20 16.82
CA CYS A 49 2.08 1.65 15.45
C CYS A 49 3.52 1.96 15.03
N SER A 50 3.80 1.77 13.75
CA SER A 50 5.04 2.21 13.11
C SER A 50 4.70 2.79 11.75
N GLY A 51 5.41 3.85 11.38
CA GLY A 51 5.45 4.30 9.99
C GLY A 51 6.30 3.39 9.13
N HIS A 52 6.16 3.55 7.83
CA HIS A 52 6.77 2.74 6.79
C HIS A 52 7.22 3.61 5.62
N ASP A 53 7.69 2.99 4.55
CA ASP A 53 7.96 3.69 3.30
C ASP A 53 6.88 3.36 2.28
N GLU A 54 6.41 4.40 1.58
CA GLU A 54 5.23 4.38 0.73
C GLU A 54 5.58 4.92 -0.66
N PRO A 55 6.16 4.08 -1.52
CA PRO A 55 6.23 4.35 -2.94
C PRO A 55 4.84 4.32 -3.55
N GLU A 56 4.50 5.39 -4.27
CA GLU A 56 3.16 5.67 -4.77
C GLU A 56 3.09 5.68 -6.29
N LEU A 57 1.93 5.30 -6.80
CA LEU A 57 1.51 5.41 -8.19
C LEU A 57 0.22 6.21 -8.30
N ASP A 58 0.32 7.33 -8.99
CA ASP A 58 -0.70 8.36 -9.09
C ASP A 58 -1.37 8.39 -10.48
N PRO A 59 -2.69 8.14 -10.58
CA PRO A 59 -3.44 8.36 -11.80
C PRO A 59 -3.79 9.85 -11.95
N VAL A 60 -3.16 10.57 -12.88
CA VAL A 60 -3.33 12.02 -13.00
C VAL A 60 -4.49 12.40 -13.92
N SER A 61 -5.38 13.26 -13.42
CA SER A 61 -6.47 13.88 -14.18
C SER A 61 -6.86 15.26 -13.64
N SER A 62 -7.06 16.19 -14.59
CA SER A 62 -7.59 17.52 -14.31
C SER A 62 -9.11 17.60 -14.44
N ALA A 63 -9.79 16.48 -14.70
CA ALA A 63 -11.25 16.47 -14.87
C ALA A 63 -11.93 16.81 -13.53
N PRO A 64 -12.96 17.68 -13.51
CA PRO A 64 -13.76 17.91 -12.31
C PRO A 64 -14.34 16.62 -11.76
N GLY A 65 -14.29 16.46 -10.44
CA GLY A 65 -14.77 15.25 -9.75
C GLY A 65 -13.87 14.02 -9.87
N SER A 66 -12.73 14.07 -10.58
CA SER A 66 -11.85 12.89 -10.75
C SER A 66 -11.26 12.36 -9.44
N ALA A 67 -11.18 13.17 -8.37
CA ALA A 67 -10.77 12.69 -7.04
C ALA A 67 -11.96 12.23 -6.16
N ARG A 68 -13.18 12.41 -6.65
CA ARG A 68 -14.42 12.13 -5.91
C ARG A 68 -15.16 10.91 -6.44
N ASP A 69 -14.80 10.44 -7.62
CA ASP A 69 -15.35 9.25 -8.26
C ASP A 69 -14.28 8.63 -9.16
N LEU A 70 -13.71 7.50 -8.73
CA LEU A 70 -12.71 6.76 -9.48
C LEU A 70 -12.75 5.26 -9.16
N THR A 71 -12.52 4.44 -10.16
CA THR A 71 -12.47 2.98 -10.05
C THR A 71 -11.12 2.46 -10.50
N TRP A 72 -10.41 1.80 -9.60
CA TRP A 72 -9.26 0.96 -9.93
C TRP A 72 -9.73 -0.40 -10.41
N THR A 73 -9.06 -0.96 -11.42
CA THR A 73 -9.20 -2.37 -11.80
C THR A 73 -7.83 -3.04 -11.69
N VAL A 74 -7.73 -4.07 -10.86
CA VAL A 74 -6.48 -4.75 -10.57
C VAL A 74 -6.64 -6.26 -10.63
N VAL A 75 -5.54 -6.98 -10.85
CA VAL A 75 -5.44 -8.41 -10.56
C VAL A 75 -4.52 -8.57 -9.36
N LEU A 76 -5.02 -9.26 -8.32
CA LEU A 76 -4.27 -9.46 -7.08
C LEU A 76 -3.03 -10.32 -7.31
N PRO A 77 -1.89 -10.00 -6.67
CA PRO A 77 -0.67 -10.77 -6.81
C PRO A 77 -0.84 -12.21 -6.33
N MET A 78 0.07 -13.10 -6.76
CA MET A 78 0.02 -14.52 -6.42
C MET A 78 1.37 -15.01 -5.98
N ASN A 79 1.40 -15.73 -4.85
CA ASN A 79 2.61 -16.36 -4.35
C ASN A 79 3.26 -17.26 -5.41
N GLY A 80 4.57 -17.43 -5.31
CA GLY A 80 5.32 -18.39 -6.10
C GLY A 80 6.36 -19.10 -5.25
N THR A 81 7.63 -18.93 -5.60
CA THR A 81 8.74 -19.35 -4.73
C THR A 81 8.91 -18.48 -3.49
N SER A 82 8.31 -17.28 -3.50
CA SER A 82 8.21 -16.35 -2.38
C SER A 82 6.75 -16.01 -2.09
N LEU A 83 6.45 -15.60 -0.85
CA LEU A 83 5.12 -15.12 -0.48
C LEU A 83 5.02 -13.63 -0.80
N VAL A 84 3.82 -13.18 -1.16
CA VAL A 84 3.59 -11.74 -1.35
C VAL A 84 3.77 -11.00 -0.02
N SER A 85 3.34 -11.61 1.09
CA SER A 85 3.53 -11.07 2.45
C SER A 85 4.99 -10.98 2.91
N ASP A 86 5.95 -11.54 2.16
CA ASP A 86 7.39 -11.40 2.47
C ASP A 86 7.88 -9.97 2.21
N VAL A 87 7.42 -9.34 1.12
CA VAL A 87 7.95 -8.05 0.64
C VAL A 87 7.12 -6.84 1.07
N GLY A 88 6.14 -7.03 1.94
CA GLY A 88 5.30 -5.96 2.46
C GLY A 88 4.11 -6.53 3.21
N PRO A 89 3.79 -6.01 4.39
CA PRO A 89 2.70 -6.54 5.19
C PRO A 89 1.33 -6.11 4.62
N THR A 90 1.29 -5.04 3.84
CA THR A 90 0.11 -4.53 3.14
C THR A 90 0.48 -3.86 1.81
N PHE A 91 -0.52 -3.67 0.96
CA PHE A 91 -0.53 -2.58 -0.02
C PHE A 91 -1.91 -1.92 0.06
N TRP A 92 -2.04 -0.68 -0.41
CA TRP A 92 -3.28 0.04 -0.22
C TRP A 92 -3.66 0.95 -1.38
N PHE A 93 -4.94 1.33 -1.38
CA PHE A 93 -5.51 2.36 -2.26
C PHE A 93 -6.19 3.40 -1.38
N GLY A 94 -6.00 4.67 -1.67
CA GLY A 94 -6.59 5.71 -0.84
C GLY A 94 -5.83 7.02 -0.99
N GLY A 95 -6.02 7.91 -0.03
CA GLY A 95 -5.36 9.20 -0.01
C GLY A 95 -6.10 10.23 0.84
N THR A 96 -6.07 11.50 0.45
CA THR A 96 -6.43 12.58 1.37
C THR A 96 -7.95 12.76 1.53
N VAL A 97 -8.43 12.64 2.77
CA VAL A 97 -9.80 12.96 3.19
C VAL A 97 -9.82 14.15 4.15
N ASN A 98 -10.99 14.76 4.37
CA ASN A 98 -11.13 15.84 5.31
C ASN A 98 -11.32 15.30 6.74
N ASP A 99 -10.71 15.99 7.70
CA ASP A 99 -10.96 15.78 9.13
C ASP A 99 -10.71 17.11 9.86
N PRO A 100 -11.76 17.81 10.32
CA PRO A 100 -11.62 19.11 10.98
C PRO A 100 -10.87 19.04 12.32
N LYS A 101 -10.63 17.85 12.87
CA LYS A 101 -9.87 17.65 14.12
C LYS A 101 -8.40 17.31 13.89
N SER A 102 -8.03 17.03 12.65
CA SER A 102 -6.64 16.83 12.25
C SER A 102 -5.96 18.16 11.90
N VAL A 103 -4.63 18.17 11.97
CA VAL A 103 -3.82 19.29 11.45
C VAL A 103 -4.14 19.51 9.96
N PHE A 104 -4.22 20.78 9.55
CA PHE A 104 -4.66 21.23 8.23
C PHE A 104 -6.09 20.84 7.82
N GLY A 105 -6.90 20.28 8.72
CA GLY A 105 -8.24 19.80 8.39
C GLY A 105 -8.22 18.55 7.50
N GLN A 106 -7.11 17.81 7.47
CA GLN A 106 -6.89 16.69 6.56
C GLN A 106 -6.45 15.43 7.32
N ALA A 107 -6.97 14.29 6.89
CA ALA A 107 -6.59 12.97 7.33
C ALA A 107 -6.26 12.10 6.10
N PHE A 108 -5.68 10.92 6.32
CA PHE A 108 -5.19 10.06 5.25
C PHE A 108 -5.84 8.69 5.29
N LEU A 109 -6.56 8.34 4.23
CA LEU A 109 -7.26 7.08 4.06
C LEU A 109 -6.35 6.05 3.42
N GLU A 110 -6.30 4.86 4.00
CA GLU A 110 -5.69 3.69 3.38
C GLU A 110 -6.72 2.55 3.35
N LEU A 111 -7.09 2.04 2.18
CA LEU A 111 -7.74 0.72 2.07
C LEU A 111 -6.64 -0.34 1.98
N GLN A 112 -6.22 -0.86 3.12
CA GLN A 112 -5.13 -1.82 3.25
C GLN A 112 -5.59 -3.23 2.91
N PHE A 113 -5.02 -3.81 1.86
CA PHE A 113 -5.13 -5.22 1.51
C PHE A 113 -4.00 -5.99 2.18
N TYR A 114 -4.35 -7.02 2.95
CA TYR A 114 -3.39 -7.89 3.60
C TYR A 114 -3.15 -9.14 2.73
N PRO A 115 -1.96 -9.31 2.12
CA PRO A 115 -1.60 -10.54 1.44
C PRO A 115 -1.50 -11.70 2.44
N ASP A 116 -1.80 -12.90 1.96
CA ASP A 116 -1.71 -14.15 2.72
C ASP A 116 -2.47 -14.13 4.05
N SER A 117 -3.59 -13.40 4.10
CA SER A 117 -4.23 -13.03 5.35
C SER A 117 -5.75 -13.12 5.30
N LEU A 118 -6.32 -13.69 6.37
CA LEU A 118 -7.72 -13.56 6.74
C LEU A 118 -7.83 -12.62 7.95
N VAL A 119 -8.37 -11.42 7.75
CA VAL A 119 -8.65 -10.46 8.82
C VAL A 119 -9.65 -11.08 9.80
N ALA A 120 -9.24 -11.15 11.06
CA ALA A 120 -10.09 -11.50 12.18
C ALA A 120 -10.74 -10.25 12.79
N LYS A 121 -10.06 -9.09 12.75
CA LYS A 121 -10.57 -7.83 13.30
C LYS A 121 -9.83 -6.61 12.77
N CYS A 122 -10.54 -5.51 12.58
CA CYS A 122 -9.97 -4.16 12.47
C CYS A 122 -10.36 -3.39 13.74
N PHE A 123 -9.37 -2.86 14.46
CA PHE A 123 -9.55 -2.14 15.72
C PHE A 123 -9.68 -0.63 15.44
N SER A 124 -10.43 0.07 16.29
CA SER A 124 -10.71 1.50 16.12
C SER A 124 -9.49 2.42 16.23
N ASP A 125 -8.40 1.93 16.80
CA ASP A 125 -7.11 2.64 16.88
C ASP A 125 -6.25 2.46 15.60
N GLY A 126 -6.82 1.85 14.56
CA GLY A 126 -6.13 1.58 13.30
C GLY A 126 -5.36 0.25 13.30
N ALA A 127 -5.25 -0.43 14.44
CA ALA A 127 -4.66 -1.75 14.47
C ALA A 127 -5.54 -2.79 13.76
N PHE A 128 -4.96 -3.93 13.38
CA PHE A 128 -5.68 -5.07 12.82
C PHE A 128 -5.26 -6.37 13.49
N ALA A 129 -6.05 -7.42 13.31
CA ALA A 129 -5.71 -8.81 13.61
C ALA A 129 -5.91 -9.67 12.37
N VAL A 130 -4.88 -10.40 11.92
CA VAL A 130 -4.94 -11.30 10.77
C VAL A 130 -4.46 -12.69 11.12
N ASN A 131 -5.06 -13.70 10.49
CA ASN A 131 -4.58 -15.08 10.51
C ASN A 131 -3.95 -15.41 9.16
N TYR A 132 -2.83 -16.14 9.19
CA TYR A 132 -2.20 -16.62 7.96
C TYR A 132 -3.16 -17.48 7.12
N ALA A 133 -3.34 -17.09 5.87
CA ALA A 133 -4.15 -17.78 4.87
C ALA A 133 -3.49 -17.56 3.49
N PRO A 134 -2.65 -18.50 3.01
CA PRO A 134 -1.85 -18.28 1.81
C PRO A 134 -2.70 -18.02 0.57
N ASN A 135 -2.29 -17.06 -0.26
CA ASN A 135 -3.01 -16.62 -1.45
C ASN A 135 -4.44 -16.08 -1.17
N THR A 136 -4.72 -15.69 0.08
CA THR A 136 -5.96 -15.02 0.48
C THR A 136 -5.69 -13.54 0.75
N TYR A 137 -6.65 -12.70 0.37
CA TYR A 137 -6.66 -11.28 0.63
C TYR A 137 -7.94 -10.88 1.36
N THR A 138 -7.77 -10.05 2.37
CA THR A 138 -8.84 -9.35 3.09
C THR A 138 -8.35 -7.94 3.43
N ALA A 139 -9.26 -7.05 3.85
CA ALA A 139 -8.90 -5.64 4.01
C ALA A 139 -9.48 -4.98 5.26
N CYS A 140 -8.70 -4.05 5.81
CA CYS A 140 -9.14 -3.00 6.73
C CYS A 140 -8.99 -1.65 6.04
N SER A 141 -9.64 -0.62 6.56
CA SER A 141 -9.53 0.73 6.03
C SER A 141 -9.32 1.76 7.13
N PRO A 142 -8.09 1.90 7.66
CA PRO A 142 -7.78 2.97 8.58
C PRO A 142 -7.82 4.34 7.88
N VAL A 143 -8.14 5.37 8.67
CA VAL A 143 -7.90 6.77 8.33
C VAL A 143 -7.01 7.37 9.42
N TRP A 144 -5.85 7.90 9.06
CA TRP A 144 -4.87 8.47 9.97
C TRP A 144 -5.00 9.99 10.07
N LYS A 145 -4.85 10.51 11.28
CA LYS A 145 -4.88 11.94 11.56
C LYS A 145 -3.73 12.36 12.46
N ILE A 146 -3.35 13.62 12.33
CA ILE A 146 -2.34 14.26 13.17
C ILE A 146 -3.01 15.17 14.18
N VAL A 147 -2.73 14.95 15.46
CA VAL A 147 -3.29 15.75 16.57
C VAL A 147 -2.17 16.37 17.41
N PRO A 148 -2.32 17.63 17.88
CA PRO A 148 -1.34 18.23 18.78
C PRO A 148 -1.26 17.50 20.13
N THR A 149 -0.05 17.37 20.69
CA THR A 149 0.16 16.81 22.04
C THR A 149 -0.01 17.83 23.17
N GLY A 150 -0.16 19.11 22.82
CA GLY A 150 -0.09 20.24 23.75
C GLY A 150 1.33 20.78 23.96
N LYS A 151 2.36 20.10 23.46
CA LYS A 151 3.71 20.65 23.32
C LYS A 151 3.89 21.23 21.92
N ALA A 152 4.50 22.41 21.83
CA ALA A 152 4.77 23.05 20.55
C ALA A 152 5.65 22.16 19.67
N GLY A 153 5.31 22.06 18.38
CA GLY A 153 6.05 21.26 17.40
C GLY A 153 5.88 19.74 17.51
N ILE A 154 5.21 19.24 18.57
CA ILE A 154 5.07 17.79 18.81
C ILE A 154 3.63 17.35 18.63
N PHE A 155 3.44 16.37 17.76
CA PHE A 155 2.16 15.82 17.37
C PHE A 155 2.11 14.31 17.61
N ASN A 156 0.91 13.77 17.60
CA ASN A 156 0.67 12.33 17.59
C ASN A 156 -0.14 11.96 16.35
N GLU A 157 0.24 10.87 15.72
CA GLU A 157 -0.61 10.19 14.75
C GLU A 157 -1.52 9.18 15.44
N THR A 158 -2.80 9.24 15.10
CA THR A 158 -3.86 8.39 15.64
C THR A 158 -4.84 8.02 14.53
N ALA A 159 -5.62 6.96 14.71
CA ALA A 159 -6.70 6.67 13.78
C ALA A 159 -7.93 7.57 14.05
N ALA A 160 -8.42 8.20 12.99
CA ALA A 160 -9.71 8.87 12.89
C ALA A 160 -10.86 7.87 12.69
N PHE A 161 -10.59 6.78 11.98
CA PHE A 161 -11.54 5.76 11.58
C PHE A 161 -10.79 4.45 11.29
N ASN A 162 -11.46 3.32 11.47
CA ASN A 162 -11.02 2.04 10.88
C ASN A 162 -12.24 1.12 10.73
N ALA A 163 -12.32 0.40 9.62
CA ALA A 163 -13.36 -0.59 9.38
C ALA A 163 -12.85 -1.80 8.62
N MET A 164 -13.44 -2.96 8.89
CA MET A 164 -13.25 -4.16 8.08
C MET A 164 -14.06 -4.03 6.79
N LEU A 165 -13.48 -4.42 5.67
CA LEU A 165 -14.22 -4.60 4.43
C LEU A 165 -15.05 -5.88 4.53
N GLU A 166 -16.31 -5.75 4.92
CA GLU A 166 -17.21 -6.88 5.09
C GLU A 166 -17.84 -7.33 3.78
N ASP A 167 -18.11 -8.63 3.67
CA ASP A 167 -18.89 -9.17 2.57
C ASP A 167 -20.36 -8.77 2.71
N SER A 168 -20.87 -8.03 1.72
CA SER A 168 -22.26 -7.52 1.71
C SER A 168 -23.31 -8.64 1.79
N ALA A 169 -22.97 -9.83 1.31
CA ALA A 169 -23.86 -10.97 1.36
C ALA A 169 -23.65 -11.85 2.60
N ASN A 170 -22.68 -11.54 3.45
CA ASN A 170 -22.52 -12.17 4.76
C ASN A 170 -21.94 -11.20 5.81
N PRO A 171 -22.69 -10.16 6.24
CA PRO A 171 -22.20 -9.12 7.13
C PRO A 171 -21.57 -9.66 8.42
N GLY A 172 -20.57 -8.95 8.94
CA GLY A 172 -19.72 -9.38 10.05
C GLY A 172 -18.59 -10.33 9.66
N ASN A 173 -18.51 -10.77 8.41
CA ASN A 173 -17.40 -11.56 7.87
C ASN A 173 -16.62 -10.75 6.84
N PRO A 174 -15.28 -10.90 6.74
CA PRO A 174 -14.50 -10.17 5.76
C PRO A 174 -14.89 -10.58 4.33
N LEU A 175 -14.79 -9.64 3.39
CA LEU A 175 -14.77 -9.95 1.96
C LEU A 175 -13.47 -10.69 1.66
N VAL A 176 -13.58 -12.00 1.40
CA VAL A 176 -12.45 -12.85 1.06
C VAL A 176 -12.23 -12.84 -0.44
N MET A 177 -11.04 -12.41 -0.85
CA MET A 177 -10.54 -12.44 -2.24
C MET A 177 -9.33 -13.36 -2.31
N HIS A 178 -8.97 -13.82 -3.50
CA HIS A 178 -7.85 -14.73 -3.70
C HIS A 178 -6.84 -14.19 -4.71
N ALA A 179 -5.63 -14.73 -4.62
CA ALA A 179 -4.58 -14.46 -5.58
C ALA A 179 -5.03 -14.73 -7.03
N GLY A 180 -4.73 -13.79 -7.94
CA GLY A 180 -5.15 -13.86 -9.33
C GLY A 180 -6.60 -13.43 -9.57
N ASP A 181 -7.37 -13.10 -8.54
CA ASP A 181 -8.70 -12.51 -8.75
C ASP A 181 -8.58 -11.11 -9.35
N ALA A 182 -9.48 -10.81 -10.29
CA ALA A 182 -9.66 -9.46 -10.79
C ALA A 182 -10.62 -8.72 -9.85
N VAL A 183 -10.20 -7.55 -9.37
CA VAL A 183 -10.94 -6.76 -8.38
C VAL A 183 -11.12 -5.35 -8.88
N THR A 184 -12.30 -4.78 -8.65
CA THR A 184 -12.53 -3.34 -8.79
C THR A 184 -12.63 -2.67 -7.43
N ILE A 185 -12.00 -1.51 -7.29
CA ILE A 185 -12.03 -0.69 -6.08
C ILE A 185 -12.58 0.68 -6.49
N HIS A 186 -13.84 0.94 -6.12
CA HIS A 186 -14.58 2.14 -6.50
C HIS A 186 -14.70 3.07 -5.31
N PHE A 187 -14.03 4.21 -5.41
CA PHE A 187 -14.15 5.32 -4.48
C PHE A 187 -15.15 6.33 -5.05
N PHE A 188 -16.20 6.69 -4.30
CA PHE A 188 -17.19 7.65 -4.77
C PHE A 188 -17.90 8.43 -3.65
N VAL A 189 -18.37 9.62 -3.97
CA VAL A 189 -19.26 10.42 -3.10
C VAL A 189 -20.71 10.26 -3.52
N THR A 190 -21.64 10.38 -2.56
CA THR A 190 -23.08 10.41 -2.83
C THR A 190 -23.64 11.83 -2.65
N PRO A 191 -24.83 12.13 -3.21
CA PRO A 191 -25.54 13.38 -2.91
C PRO A 191 -25.86 13.58 -1.42
N ALA A 192 -25.88 12.52 -0.61
CA ALA A 192 -26.13 12.61 0.81
C ALA A 192 -24.93 13.20 1.60
N ALA A 193 -23.73 13.17 1.01
CA ALA A 193 -22.48 13.59 1.65
C ALA A 193 -22.28 12.93 3.03
N ASP A 194 -22.58 11.63 3.11
CA ASP A 194 -22.57 10.81 4.33
C ASP A 194 -21.22 10.11 4.60
N GLY A 195 -20.25 10.33 3.74
CA GLY A 195 -18.87 9.84 3.82
C GLY A 195 -18.33 9.59 2.41
N PHE A 196 -17.04 9.32 2.30
CA PHE A 196 -16.49 8.72 1.10
C PHE A 196 -16.86 7.23 1.08
N HIS A 197 -17.45 6.75 -0.01
CA HIS A 197 -17.83 5.36 -0.17
C HIS A 197 -16.71 4.62 -0.88
N ILE A 198 -16.40 3.42 -0.39
CA ILE A 198 -15.37 2.55 -0.94
C ILE A 198 -16.04 1.20 -1.19
N THR A 199 -16.33 0.88 -2.45
CA THR A 199 -16.88 -0.42 -2.83
C THR A 199 -15.79 -1.25 -3.48
N VAL A 200 -15.52 -2.43 -2.91
CA VAL A 200 -14.65 -3.43 -3.51
C VAL A 200 -15.49 -4.56 -4.05
N THR A 201 -15.28 -4.93 -5.31
CA THR A 201 -15.95 -6.07 -5.95
C THR A 201 -14.91 -7.03 -6.49
N ASP A 202 -14.99 -8.28 -6.05
CA ASP A 202 -14.29 -9.39 -6.68
C ASP A 202 -15.07 -9.81 -7.93
N LEU A 203 -14.48 -9.58 -9.10
CA LEU A 203 -15.11 -9.88 -10.38
C LEU A 203 -15.18 -11.38 -10.66
N ASN A 204 -14.32 -12.18 -10.01
CA ASN A 204 -14.29 -13.63 -10.21
C ASN A 204 -15.45 -14.31 -9.47
N THR A 205 -15.77 -13.84 -8.27
CA THR A 205 -16.85 -14.41 -7.43
C THR A 205 -18.14 -13.58 -7.42
N ALA A 206 -18.11 -12.37 -7.97
CA ALA A 206 -19.16 -11.35 -7.87
C ALA A 206 -19.53 -10.95 -6.42
N ARG A 207 -18.70 -11.30 -5.44
CA ARG A 207 -18.83 -10.85 -4.05
C ARG A 207 -18.32 -9.40 -3.94
N LYS A 208 -18.88 -8.65 -3.00
CA LYS A 208 -18.51 -7.25 -2.80
C LYS A 208 -18.65 -6.80 -1.35
N GLY A 209 -17.90 -5.79 -0.98
CA GLY A 209 -18.01 -5.07 0.29
C GLY A 209 -18.11 -3.58 0.07
N THR A 210 -18.64 -2.84 1.05
CA THR A 210 -18.66 -1.37 1.00
C THR A 210 -18.38 -0.79 2.37
N ILE A 211 -17.44 0.14 2.41
CA ILE A 211 -17.12 0.97 3.58
C ILE A 211 -17.62 2.38 3.30
N ILE A 212 -18.21 3.03 4.30
CA ILE A 212 -18.57 4.45 4.28
C ILE A 212 -17.76 5.14 5.37
N LEU A 213 -16.91 6.09 4.98
CA LEU A 213 -16.07 6.81 5.93
C LEU A 213 -16.89 7.84 6.71
N ASN A 214 -17.39 7.42 7.85
CA ASN A 214 -18.15 8.28 8.76
C ASN A 214 -17.70 8.01 10.19
N SER A 215 -17.07 9.00 10.80
CA SER A 215 -16.53 8.91 12.15
C SER A 215 -17.21 9.93 13.07
N PRO A 216 -18.20 9.52 13.88
CA PRO A 216 -18.85 10.41 14.85
C PRO A 216 -17.86 11.03 15.84
N SER A 217 -16.79 10.32 16.19
CA SER A 217 -15.73 10.86 17.06
C SER A 217 -14.96 12.00 16.41
N GLU A 218 -14.93 12.09 15.07
CA GLU A 218 -14.30 13.17 14.33
C GLU A 218 -15.28 14.28 13.89
N GLY A 219 -16.57 14.12 14.20
CA GLY A 219 -17.60 15.09 13.84
C GLY A 219 -18.42 14.70 12.60
N GLY A 220 -18.25 13.48 12.09
CA GLY A 220 -19.13 12.87 11.11
C GLY A 220 -18.43 12.38 9.84
N PRO A 221 -19.04 12.60 8.65
CA PRO A 221 -18.51 12.15 7.36
C PRO A 221 -17.08 12.62 7.08
N LEU A 222 -16.23 11.70 6.63
CA LEU A 222 -14.91 11.99 6.07
C LEU A 222 -15.03 11.91 4.54
N MET A 223 -14.88 13.04 3.88
CA MET A 223 -15.06 13.28 2.44
C MET A 223 -13.71 13.48 1.76
N PRO A 224 -13.57 13.25 0.44
CA PRO A 224 -12.35 13.61 -0.27
C PRO A 224 -12.04 15.11 -0.10
N SER A 225 -10.79 15.43 0.23
CA SER A 225 -10.36 16.82 0.45
C SER A 225 -10.26 17.65 -0.82
N PHE A 226 -10.19 16.98 -1.98
CA PHE A 226 -9.95 17.60 -3.27
C PHE A 226 -10.97 17.11 -4.30
N ASP A 227 -11.21 17.93 -5.33
CA ASP A 227 -12.16 17.61 -6.40
C ASP A 227 -11.51 16.84 -7.57
N SER A 228 -10.22 17.08 -7.85
CA SER A 228 -9.53 16.53 -9.01
C SER A 228 -8.21 15.83 -8.69
N GLN A 229 -7.87 14.79 -9.46
CA GLN A 229 -6.63 14.00 -9.34
C GLN A 229 -5.40 14.70 -9.92
N GLN A 230 -5.05 15.87 -9.38
CA GLN A 230 -3.93 16.68 -9.87
C GLN A 230 -2.76 16.61 -8.92
N LEU A 231 -1.55 16.63 -9.48
CA LEU A 231 -0.32 16.75 -8.70
C LEU A 231 -0.33 18.04 -7.87
N GLY A 232 0.03 17.92 -6.60
CA GLY A 232 0.03 19.01 -5.63
C GLY A 232 -1.28 19.17 -4.88
N ASN A 233 -2.35 18.44 -5.24
CA ASN A 233 -3.51 18.23 -4.37
C ASN A 233 -3.18 17.14 -3.32
N ALA A 234 -2.08 17.35 -2.61
CA ALA A 234 -1.44 16.37 -1.75
C ALA A 234 -1.89 16.50 -0.29
N LEU A 235 -1.57 15.47 0.50
CA LEU A 235 -1.69 15.52 1.95
C LEU A 235 -0.76 16.60 2.52
N SER A 236 -1.32 17.60 3.19
CA SER A 236 -0.58 18.78 3.66
C SER A 236 0.50 18.47 4.69
N TRP A 237 0.32 17.41 5.48
CA TRP A 237 1.29 16.96 6.47
C TRP A 237 2.13 15.75 6.01
N GLY A 238 1.92 15.28 4.78
CA GLY A 238 2.66 14.18 4.15
C GLY A 238 4.01 14.63 3.59
N GLY A 239 4.85 13.65 3.22
CA GLY A 239 6.21 13.88 2.71
C GLY A 239 6.31 14.15 1.20
N VAL A 240 5.20 14.08 0.46
CA VAL A 240 5.18 14.04 -1.00
C VAL A 240 4.24 15.09 -1.61
N SER A 241 4.50 15.48 -2.86
CA SER A 241 3.63 16.32 -3.68
C SER A 241 3.02 15.47 -4.79
N ASP A 242 1.96 14.74 -4.46
CA ASP A 242 1.30 13.66 -5.20
C ASP A 242 -0.12 14.05 -5.65
N THR A 243 -0.95 13.05 -5.99
CA THR A 243 -2.39 13.21 -6.23
C THR A 243 -3.23 12.79 -5.02
N PRO A 244 -4.51 13.24 -4.91
CA PRO A 244 -5.39 12.91 -3.80
C PRO A 244 -5.67 11.43 -3.57
N ASN A 245 -5.58 10.56 -4.59
CA ASN A 245 -5.67 9.12 -4.39
C ASN A 245 -4.62 8.36 -5.21
N SER A 246 -3.89 7.47 -4.55
CA SER A 246 -2.81 6.68 -5.13
C SER A 246 -3.01 5.18 -4.87
N PHE A 247 -2.23 4.37 -5.58
CA PHE A 247 -1.91 3.01 -5.18
C PHE A 247 -0.52 2.99 -4.56
N VAL A 248 -0.35 2.30 -3.44
CA VAL A 248 0.90 2.26 -2.68
C VAL A 248 1.21 0.86 -2.22
N TRP A 249 2.50 0.54 -2.19
CA TRP A 249 3.00 -0.67 -1.55
C TRP A 249 3.75 -0.34 -0.27
N GLU A 250 3.40 -0.99 0.83
CA GLU A 250 4.07 -0.78 2.11
C GLU A 250 5.40 -1.56 2.17
N ILE A 251 6.54 -0.87 2.23
CA ILE A 251 7.87 -1.48 2.38
C ILE A 251 8.55 -1.03 3.67
N GLY A 252 9.70 -1.64 4.00
CA GLY A 252 10.41 -1.35 5.27
C GLY A 252 9.87 -2.13 6.48
N HIS A 253 9.12 -3.19 6.23
CA HIS A 253 8.71 -4.15 7.24
C HIS A 253 9.08 -5.57 6.81
N ALA A 254 9.46 -6.37 7.79
CA ALA A 254 9.60 -7.79 7.63
C ALA A 254 8.21 -8.46 7.68
N SER A 255 8.07 -9.66 7.09
CA SER A 255 6.77 -10.36 7.07
C SER A 255 6.16 -10.52 8.46
N VAL A 256 4.84 -10.27 8.54
CA VAL A 256 4.04 -10.48 9.74
C VAL A 256 4.07 -11.93 10.22
N PHE A 257 4.25 -12.90 9.31
CA PHE A 257 4.15 -14.33 9.60
C PHE A 257 5.49 -15.03 9.87
N THR A 258 6.62 -14.38 9.56
CA THR A 258 7.95 -14.95 9.83
C THR A 258 8.65 -14.25 10.99
N THR A 259 8.55 -12.93 11.06
CA THR A 259 9.31 -12.07 11.99
C THR A 259 8.43 -11.05 12.71
N GLY A 260 7.10 -11.17 12.57
CA GLY A 260 6.13 -10.42 13.38
C GLY A 260 5.95 -8.96 12.97
N GLY A 261 6.23 -8.62 11.70
CA GLY A 261 5.97 -7.29 11.15
C GLY A 261 7.00 -6.25 11.56
N GLN A 262 8.20 -6.68 11.95
CA GLN A 262 9.22 -5.78 12.51
C GLN A 262 9.62 -4.71 11.49
N PHE A 263 9.67 -3.45 11.93
CA PHE A 263 10.29 -2.38 11.14
C PHE A 263 11.74 -2.73 10.84
N CYS A 264 12.15 -2.47 9.61
CA CYS A 264 13.47 -2.82 9.14
C CYS A 264 13.89 -1.87 7.98
N VAL A 265 15.20 -1.77 7.73
CA VAL A 265 15.78 -0.81 6.76
C VAL A 265 16.64 -1.53 5.72
N PRO A 266 16.99 -0.89 4.58
CA PRO A 266 17.84 -1.52 3.57
C PRO A 266 19.14 -2.08 4.16
N GLY A 267 19.60 -3.21 3.63
CA GLY A 267 20.78 -3.96 4.07
C GLY A 267 20.50 -4.96 5.19
N GLN A 268 19.33 -4.91 5.83
CA GLN A 268 18.93 -5.90 6.82
C GLN A 268 18.30 -7.12 6.14
N THR A 269 18.77 -8.32 6.47
CA THR A 269 18.32 -9.58 5.84
C THR A 269 16.91 -10.01 6.23
N ILE A 270 16.23 -9.23 7.07
CA ILE A 270 14.81 -9.43 7.41
C ILE A 270 13.90 -8.58 6.51
N CYS A 271 14.46 -7.66 5.71
CA CYS A 271 13.70 -6.78 4.82
C CYS A 271 13.67 -7.32 3.39
N ASP A 272 12.85 -8.33 3.16
CA ASP A 272 12.68 -8.90 1.82
C ASP A 272 12.18 -7.85 0.81
N SER A 273 11.50 -6.80 1.28
CA SER A 273 11.11 -5.64 0.46
C SER A 273 12.28 -4.89 -0.18
N TYR A 274 13.50 -4.98 0.37
CA TYR A 274 14.70 -4.39 -0.22
C TYR A 274 15.58 -5.41 -0.95
N ASP A 275 15.13 -6.66 -1.11
CA ASP A 275 15.85 -7.69 -1.87
C ASP A 275 15.11 -8.07 -3.16
N ALA A 276 15.83 -8.11 -4.28
CA ALA A 276 15.23 -8.38 -5.59
C ALA A 276 14.68 -9.81 -5.71
N SER A 277 15.27 -10.77 -5.00
CA SER A 277 14.91 -12.19 -5.14
C SER A 277 13.48 -12.50 -4.68
N PRO A 278 13.02 -12.06 -3.50
CA PRO A 278 11.63 -12.17 -3.08
C PRO A 278 10.62 -11.59 -4.09
N TRP A 279 10.86 -10.38 -4.60
CA TRP A 279 9.99 -9.75 -5.60
C TRP A 279 9.85 -10.56 -6.88
N ALA A 280 10.96 -11.12 -7.37
CA ALA A 280 10.96 -11.99 -8.55
C ALA A 280 10.32 -13.37 -8.31
N GLY A 281 10.10 -13.73 -7.03
CA GLY A 281 9.59 -15.02 -6.62
C GLY A 281 8.07 -15.17 -6.66
N PHE A 282 7.31 -14.13 -6.99
CA PHE A 282 5.85 -14.17 -7.05
C PHE A 282 5.30 -13.43 -8.29
N SER A 283 4.01 -13.60 -8.60
CA SER A 283 3.34 -12.88 -9.69
C SER A 283 2.89 -11.49 -9.20
N PRO A 284 3.25 -10.41 -9.90
CA PRO A 284 3.01 -9.06 -9.42
C PRO A 284 1.53 -8.70 -9.39
N ILE A 285 1.19 -7.66 -8.63
CA ILE A 285 -0.07 -6.96 -8.83
C ILE A 285 -0.12 -6.45 -10.27
N GLN A 286 -1.29 -6.55 -10.91
CA GLN A 286 -1.48 -6.03 -12.27
C GLN A 286 -2.52 -4.93 -12.22
N ILE A 287 -2.08 -3.68 -12.21
CA ILE A 287 -2.96 -2.51 -12.27
C ILE A 287 -3.35 -2.33 -13.73
N LYS A 288 -4.60 -2.69 -14.05
CA LYS A 288 -5.10 -2.75 -15.43
C LYS A 288 -5.53 -1.39 -15.92
N ALA A 289 -6.26 -0.66 -15.08
CA ALA A 289 -6.86 0.62 -15.44
C ALA A 289 -7.31 1.40 -14.20
N VAL A 290 -7.45 2.71 -14.39
CA VAL A 290 -8.28 3.59 -13.57
C VAL A 290 -9.31 4.23 -14.50
N THR A 291 -10.55 4.33 -14.03
CA THR A 291 -11.64 5.04 -14.72
C THR A 291 -12.23 6.07 -13.77
N PHE A 292 -12.32 7.33 -14.18
CA PHE A 292 -12.96 8.39 -13.40
C PHE A 292 -14.48 8.40 -13.61
N GLY A 293 -15.22 9.09 -12.75
CA GLY A 293 -16.70 9.13 -12.79
C GLY A 293 -17.29 9.68 -14.10
N ASP A 294 -16.52 10.43 -14.89
CA ASP A 294 -16.91 10.89 -16.23
C ASP A 294 -16.64 9.85 -17.34
N GLY A 295 -16.11 8.68 -16.98
CA GLY A 295 -15.72 7.59 -17.87
C GLY A 295 -14.34 7.76 -18.51
N SER A 296 -13.60 8.82 -18.19
CA SER A 296 -12.25 9.03 -18.72
C SER A 296 -11.20 8.18 -17.99
N ALA A 297 -10.07 7.96 -18.66
CA ALA A 297 -8.88 7.30 -18.09
C ALA A 297 -7.81 8.35 -17.71
N PRO A 298 -6.82 8.00 -16.87
CA PRO A 298 -5.68 8.87 -16.56
C PRO A 298 -5.02 9.40 -17.83
N LYS A 299 -4.71 10.71 -17.83
CA LYS A 299 -3.92 11.32 -18.91
C LYS A 299 -2.45 11.05 -18.76
N SER A 300 -2.01 10.74 -17.54
CA SER A 300 -0.64 10.40 -17.23
C SER A 300 -0.59 9.63 -15.92
N TRP A 301 0.54 8.98 -15.67
CA TRP A 301 0.84 8.34 -14.39
C TRP A 301 2.08 8.97 -13.80
N ALA A 302 2.02 9.27 -12.51
CA ALA A 302 3.18 9.76 -11.77
C ALA A 302 3.54 8.80 -10.63
N VAL A 303 4.77 8.91 -10.15
CA VAL A 303 5.28 8.12 -9.03
C VAL A 303 6.08 8.99 -8.09
N VAL A 304 6.02 8.67 -6.80
CA VAL A 304 6.78 9.35 -5.75
C VAL A 304 7.08 8.37 -4.62
N SER A 305 8.04 8.69 -3.76
CA SER A 305 8.27 7.97 -2.50
C SER A 305 8.48 9.01 -1.41
N ASN A 306 7.86 8.78 -0.26
CA ASN A 306 8.00 9.64 0.92
C ASN A 306 9.39 9.54 1.59
N GLN A 307 10.23 8.56 1.20
CA GLN A 307 11.63 8.44 1.65
C GLN A 307 12.67 8.72 0.55
N GLY A 308 12.22 8.98 -0.68
CA GLY A 308 13.08 9.41 -1.78
C GLY A 308 13.79 8.27 -2.53
N GLY A 309 13.24 7.06 -2.50
CA GLY A 309 13.72 5.93 -3.30
C GLY A 309 15.16 5.52 -2.96
N LYS A 310 16.08 5.63 -3.94
CA LYS A 310 17.50 5.30 -3.74
C LYS A 310 18.17 6.07 -2.60
N ALA A 311 17.65 7.24 -2.23
CA ALA A 311 18.14 7.99 -1.08
C ALA A 311 18.02 7.19 0.22
N GLU A 312 16.96 6.39 0.38
CA GLU A 312 16.77 5.53 1.54
C GLU A 312 17.82 4.41 1.58
N VAL A 313 18.02 3.72 0.45
CA VAL A 313 19.04 2.66 0.33
C VAL A 313 20.44 3.18 0.65
N ALA A 314 20.77 4.40 0.21
CA ALA A 314 22.07 5.01 0.44
C ALA A 314 22.37 5.32 1.92
N LYS A 315 21.37 5.31 2.81
CA LYS A 315 21.57 5.56 4.25
C LYS A 315 22.27 4.40 4.96
N SER A 316 22.06 3.16 4.49
CA SER A 316 22.54 1.95 5.16
C SER A 316 23.35 1.00 4.27
N CYS A 317 23.15 1.03 2.96
CA CYS A 317 23.89 0.20 2.02
C CYS A 317 25.11 0.94 1.45
N SER A 318 26.23 0.21 1.31
CA SER A 318 27.45 0.77 0.67
C SER A 318 27.31 1.01 -0.83
N ALA A 319 26.39 0.29 -1.49
CA ALA A 319 26.04 0.45 -2.90
C ALA A 319 24.62 -0.08 -3.18
N TYR A 320 23.95 0.50 -4.18
CA TYR A 320 22.67 0.01 -4.69
C TYR A 320 22.86 -1.25 -5.55
N GLY A 321 21.89 -2.18 -5.51
CA GLY A 321 21.82 -3.35 -6.39
C GLY A 321 22.31 -4.66 -5.77
N GLY A 322 22.83 -4.63 -4.53
CA GLY A 322 23.17 -5.84 -3.77
C GLY A 322 21.94 -6.49 -3.12
N PRO A 323 22.08 -7.72 -2.57
CA PRO A 323 21.03 -8.34 -1.76
C PRO A 323 20.59 -7.41 -0.62
N PHE A 324 19.29 -7.28 -0.44
CA PHE A 324 18.68 -6.36 0.54
C PHE A 324 19.02 -4.87 0.32
N CYS A 325 19.62 -4.50 -0.81
CA CYS A 325 20.06 -3.14 -1.12
C CYS A 325 19.50 -2.63 -2.46
N ILE A 326 18.23 -2.95 -2.74
CA ILE A 326 17.46 -2.32 -3.82
C ILE A 326 16.34 -1.46 -3.25
N TYR A 327 15.75 -0.64 -4.10
CA TYR A 327 14.49 0.03 -3.86
C TYR A 327 13.53 -0.44 -4.96
N PRO A 328 12.38 -1.05 -4.66
CA PRO A 328 11.50 -1.57 -5.70
C PRO A 328 10.90 -0.45 -6.55
N TRP A 329 10.42 -0.77 -7.75
CA TRP A 329 9.97 0.22 -8.71
C TRP A 329 8.69 -0.19 -9.42
N TYR A 330 7.93 0.82 -9.86
CA TYR A 330 6.87 0.65 -10.84
C TYR A 330 7.43 0.33 -12.22
N SER A 331 6.77 -0.59 -12.93
CA SER A 331 7.08 -0.96 -14.31
C SER A 331 5.79 -1.21 -15.09
N LEU A 332 5.84 -1.08 -16.41
CA LEU A 332 4.75 -1.39 -17.32
C LEU A 332 5.02 -2.73 -18.01
N GLY A 333 4.18 -3.71 -17.73
CA GLY A 333 4.16 -5.00 -18.40
C GLY A 333 3.16 -5.07 -19.56
N VAL A 334 3.04 -6.24 -20.17
CA VAL A 334 1.97 -6.50 -21.15
C VAL A 334 0.61 -6.60 -20.47
N SER A 335 0.61 -6.93 -19.18
CA SER A 335 -0.58 -7.17 -18.40
C SER A 335 -1.04 -5.96 -17.58
N GLY A 336 -0.24 -4.91 -17.40
CA GLY A 336 -0.63 -3.71 -16.66
C GLY A 336 0.59 -3.01 -16.05
N LEU A 337 0.35 -2.07 -15.13
CA LEU A 337 1.42 -1.57 -14.26
C LEU A 337 1.66 -2.55 -13.11
N HIS A 338 2.93 -2.73 -12.75
CA HIS A 338 3.43 -3.58 -11.67
C HIS A 338 4.23 -2.76 -10.68
N TYR A 339 4.47 -3.32 -9.50
CA TYR A 339 5.42 -2.79 -8.51
C TYR A 339 6.32 -3.91 -8.01
N GLY A 340 7.61 -3.63 -7.86
CA GLY A 340 8.61 -4.59 -7.39
C GLY A 340 9.91 -4.50 -8.18
N VAL A 341 10.12 -5.45 -9.07
CA VAL A 341 11.27 -5.51 -9.99
C VAL A 341 10.80 -5.69 -11.43
N ASP A 342 11.71 -5.97 -12.36
CA ASP A 342 11.33 -6.40 -13.70
C ASP A 342 10.78 -7.84 -13.67
N TYR A 343 9.51 -7.96 -14.05
CA TYR A 343 8.82 -9.23 -14.27
C TYR A 343 8.96 -9.72 -15.72
N ALA A 344 8.65 -10.99 -15.96
CA ALA A 344 8.82 -11.63 -17.27
C ALA A 344 8.07 -10.93 -18.42
N ASP A 345 7.01 -10.19 -18.14
CA ASP A 345 6.21 -9.45 -19.12
C ASP A 345 6.53 -7.95 -19.17
N THR A 346 7.55 -7.48 -18.44
CA THR A 346 7.97 -6.07 -18.40
C THR A 346 8.34 -5.56 -19.79
N ARG A 347 7.78 -4.41 -20.15
CA ARG A 347 8.07 -3.68 -21.39
C ARG A 347 8.82 -2.38 -21.15
N LYS A 348 8.58 -1.73 -20.00
CA LYS A 348 9.22 -0.46 -19.63
C LYS A 348 9.38 -0.40 -18.11
N ASP A 349 10.61 -0.21 -17.64
CA ASP A 349 10.96 -0.14 -16.22
C ASP A 349 11.05 1.30 -15.68
N PHE A 350 10.87 2.29 -16.57
CA PHE A 350 10.93 3.73 -16.28
C PHE A 350 12.25 4.20 -15.62
N GLY A 351 13.35 3.48 -15.85
CA GLY A 351 14.62 3.80 -15.18
C GLY A 351 14.69 3.24 -13.75
N GLN A 352 13.84 2.27 -13.42
CA GLN A 352 13.84 1.53 -12.16
C GLN A 352 13.67 2.49 -10.97
N ALA A 353 14.45 2.32 -9.90
CA ALA A 353 14.38 3.19 -8.73
C ALA A 353 14.81 4.66 -9.00
N ASP A 354 15.38 5.00 -10.16
CA ASP A 354 15.69 6.39 -10.51
C ASP A 354 14.43 7.20 -10.88
N GLN A 355 13.25 6.57 -10.97
CA GLN A 355 11.99 7.30 -11.13
C GLN A 355 11.59 8.10 -9.88
N PHE A 356 12.13 7.76 -8.70
CA PHE A 356 11.84 8.46 -7.45
C PHE A 356 12.87 9.59 -7.23
N GLN A 357 12.37 10.79 -6.90
CA GLN A 357 13.24 11.91 -6.59
C GLN A 357 13.95 11.68 -5.25
N GLN A 358 15.27 11.84 -5.23
CA GLN A 358 16.11 11.59 -4.04
C GLN A 358 16.22 12.80 -3.11
N THR A 359 15.70 13.96 -3.54
CA THR A 359 15.74 15.19 -2.76
C THR A 359 14.39 15.87 -2.78
N ARG A 360 14.03 16.48 -1.66
CA ARG A 360 12.85 17.32 -1.54
C ARG A 360 13.10 18.64 -2.28
N GLN A 361 12.26 18.92 -3.27
CA GLN A 361 12.35 20.10 -4.15
C GLN A 361 10.96 20.67 -4.46
N CYS A 362 9.91 20.04 -3.93
CA CYS A 362 8.55 20.50 -4.08
C CYS A 362 8.08 21.19 -2.81
N GLY A 363 7.13 22.10 -3.02
CA GLY A 363 6.57 22.91 -1.96
C GLY A 363 5.63 22.12 -1.06
N GLY A 364 5.21 22.78 0.00
CA GLY A 364 4.18 22.33 0.91
C GLY A 364 3.94 23.40 1.98
N PRO A 365 3.08 23.12 2.96
CA PRO A 365 2.81 24.06 4.05
C PRO A 365 4.05 24.45 4.86
N PHE A 366 5.12 23.66 4.79
CA PHE A 366 6.35 23.86 5.55
C PHE A 366 7.49 24.51 4.75
N GLY A 367 7.30 24.85 3.47
CA GLY A 367 8.32 25.55 2.68
C GLY A 367 8.35 25.15 1.20
N SER A 368 9.29 25.71 0.45
CA SER A 368 9.47 25.43 -0.99
C SER A 368 10.10 24.08 -1.30
N ASP A 369 10.80 23.49 -0.33
CA ASP A 369 11.61 22.28 -0.49
C ASP A 369 11.26 21.24 0.61
N SER A 370 9.97 21.20 0.97
CA SER A 370 9.47 20.38 2.07
C SER A 370 9.02 18.99 1.65
N THR A 371 8.74 18.76 0.37
CA THR A 371 8.20 17.48 -0.14
C THR A 371 9.01 16.94 -1.33
N TYR A 372 8.93 15.62 -1.53
CA TYR A 372 9.42 14.99 -2.76
C TYR A 372 8.45 15.24 -3.91
N CYS A 373 9.00 15.61 -5.07
CA CYS A 373 8.20 15.80 -6.28
C CYS A 373 7.85 14.46 -6.91
N ALA A 374 6.60 14.30 -7.35
CA ALA A 374 6.22 13.18 -8.19
C ALA A 374 6.85 13.28 -9.59
N THR A 375 7.31 12.16 -10.12
CA THR A 375 7.85 12.02 -11.47
C THR A 375 6.79 11.44 -12.39
N THR A 376 6.44 12.12 -13.48
CA THR A 376 5.55 11.55 -14.50
C THR A 376 6.28 10.48 -15.33
N ILE A 377 5.76 9.25 -15.33
CA ILE A 377 6.40 8.08 -15.98
C ILE A 377 5.69 7.63 -17.27
N LEU A 378 4.40 7.94 -17.39
CA LEU A 378 3.58 7.64 -18.57
C LEU A 378 2.71 8.87 -18.91
N HIS A 379 2.62 9.19 -20.21
CA HIS A 379 1.84 10.30 -20.77
C HIS A 379 0.75 9.79 -21.70
#